data_AF-A0A9E4KZF0-F1
#
_entry.id   AF-A0A9E4KZF0-F1
#
_cell.length_a   1.000
_cell.length_b   1.000
_cell.length_c   1.000
_cell.angle_alpha   90.00
_cell.angle_beta   90.00
_cell.angle_gamma   90.00
#
_symmetry.space_group_name_H-M   'P 1'
#
loop_
_entity.id
_entity.type
_entity.pdbx_description
1 polymer ?
#
loop_
_entity_poly.entity_id
_entity_poly.type
_entity_poly.pdbx_seq_one_letter_code
_entity_poly.pdbx_strand_id
1 'polypeptide(L)'
;NLRAVTVGALRINLIFHIQHNLQTMVFYDAIAQDLPSWTAQFAVALMLIVILGMENQRRGLFFGKKIGFRKAFTDGLRKYHGYFFSFAVIYTFWFHPMVPTWGHLIGFIHVILVMTQGSLMFLRVHLNKRWMFLLEILVLPHAFQVALNQSSDIWPMFFFGFAAIFLITQMHGLGLKPWARQLFYGSFLVLMLYVYLVMREPYQVNEVLRIPLIEYLVLYIMNWIYLAGARLASRVRRLSAAAAS
;
A
#
# COMPACT_ATOMS: atom_id res chain seq x y z
N ASN A 1 -21.02 19.71 -10.80
CA ASN A 1 -19.85 20.21 -11.56
C ASN A 1 -18.59 19.51 -11.02
N LEU A 2 -18.09 18.45 -11.70
CA LEU A 2 -16.96 17.63 -11.21
C LEU A 2 -15.66 18.44 -11.05
N ARG A 3 -15.46 19.45 -11.89
CA ARG A 3 -14.29 20.35 -11.82
C ARG A 3 -14.27 21.14 -10.52
N ALA A 4 -15.43 21.64 -10.08
CA ALA A 4 -15.54 22.36 -8.82
C ALA A 4 -15.19 21.47 -7.61
N VAL A 5 -15.62 20.19 -7.63
CA VAL A 5 -15.30 19.23 -6.56
C VAL A 5 -13.81 18.94 -6.51
N THR A 6 -13.16 18.70 -7.65
CA THR A 6 -11.70 18.50 -7.71
C THR A 6 -10.94 19.71 -7.22
N VAL A 7 -11.32 20.93 -7.64
CA VAL A 7 -10.68 22.17 -7.16
C VAL A 7 -10.89 22.34 -5.65
N GLY A 8 -12.08 22.02 -5.13
CA GLY A 8 -12.38 22.02 -3.71
C GLY A 8 -11.46 21.06 -2.94
N ALA A 9 -11.34 19.81 -3.40
CA ALA A 9 -10.48 18.81 -2.78
C ALA A 9 -9.00 19.25 -2.76
N LEU A 10 -8.48 19.78 -3.87
CA LEU A 10 -7.11 20.30 -3.94
C LEU A 10 -6.87 21.47 -2.96
N ARG A 11 -7.84 22.38 -2.83
CA ARG A 11 -7.77 23.49 -1.86
C ARG A 11 -7.78 22.98 -0.42
N ILE A 12 -8.67 22.05 -0.09
CA ILE A 12 -8.73 21.43 1.24
C ILE A 12 -7.41 20.75 1.56
N ASN A 13 -6.86 19.96 0.62
CA ASN A 13 -5.55 19.36 0.78
C ASN A 13 -4.49 20.43 1.04
N LEU A 14 -4.39 21.48 0.24
CA LEU A 14 -3.40 22.54 0.45
C LEU A 14 -3.50 23.16 1.86
N ILE A 15 -4.73 23.44 2.32
CA ILE A 15 -4.98 23.95 3.67
C ILE A 15 -4.49 22.94 4.73
N PHE A 16 -4.76 21.64 4.57
CA PHE A 16 -4.29 20.59 5.49
C PHE A 16 -2.76 20.56 5.60
N HIS A 17 -2.03 20.75 4.50
CA HIS A 17 -0.55 20.79 4.54
C HIS A 17 -0.04 21.98 5.35
N ILE A 18 -0.60 23.17 5.11
CA ILE A 18 -0.22 24.38 5.84
C ILE A 18 -0.61 24.24 7.32
N GLN A 19 -1.83 23.79 7.60
CA GLN A 19 -2.33 23.59 8.96
C GLN A 19 -1.45 22.61 9.73
N HIS A 20 -1.11 21.46 9.15
CA HIS A 20 -0.27 20.48 9.83
C HIS A 20 1.15 21.03 10.06
N ASN A 21 1.71 21.77 9.11
CA ASN A 21 3.01 22.41 9.31
C ASN A 21 3.00 23.44 10.46
N LEU A 22 1.99 24.31 10.49
CA LEU A 22 1.79 25.26 11.59
C LEU A 22 1.55 24.55 12.93
N GLN A 23 0.78 23.46 12.92
CA GLN A 23 0.52 22.65 14.10
C GLN A 23 1.83 22.03 14.64
N THR A 24 2.68 21.47 13.77
CA THR A 24 3.99 20.95 14.16
C THR A 24 4.89 22.06 14.71
N MET A 25 4.84 23.27 14.14
CA MET A 25 5.66 24.40 14.63
C MET A 25 5.25 24.89 16.02
N VAL A 26 3.95 24.89 16.33
CA VAL A 26 3.44 25.43 17.60
C VAL A 26 3.42 24.36 18.69
N PHE A 27 2.99 23.15 18.36
CA PHE A 27 2.72 22.11 19.35
C PHE A 27 3.71 20.96 19.29
N TYR A 28 4.46 20.77 18.18
CA TYR A 28 5.33 19.63 17.90
C TYR A 28 4.62 18.25 17.86
N ASP A 29 3.53 18.12 18.60
CA ASP A 29 2.85 16.89 18.94
C ASP A 29 1.89 16.47 17.83
N ALA A 30 2.33 15.51 17.04
CA ALA A 30 1.45 14.66 16.24
C ALA A 30 0.94 13.49 17.12
N ILE A 31 -0.03 12.71 16.62
CA ILE A 31 -0.61 11.59 17.42
C ILE A 31 0.38 10.42 17.66
N ALA A 32 1.60 10.46 17.11
CA ALA A 32 2.64 9.47 17.37
C ALA A 32 3.05 9.34 18.84
N GLN A 33 2.78 10.35 19.68
CA GLN A 33 3.05 10.28 21.11
C GLN A 33 2.01 9.43 21.86
N ASP A 34 0.77 9.43 21.37
CA ASP A 34 -0.36 8.77 22.03
C ASP A 34 -0.65 7.38 21.44
N LEU A 35 -0.17 7.10 20.23
CA LEU A 35 -0.49 5.88 19.48
C LEU A 35 0.76 5.13 19.00
N PRO A 36 0.78 3.79 19.10
CA PRO A 36 1.89 2.99 18.60
C PRO A 36 2.08 3.14 17.08
N SER A 37 3.34 3.27 16.63
CA SER A 37 3.71 3.43 15.21
C SER A 37 3.22 2.31 14.28
N TRP A 38 3.08 1.09 14.81
CA TRP A 38 2.59 -0.05 14.03
C TRP A 38 1.15 0.17 13.53
N THR A 39 0.34 1.00 14.20
CA THR A 39 -1.02 1.32 13.76
C THR A 39 -1.02 2.08 12.43
N ALA A 40 -0.11 3.05 12.28
CA ALA A 40 0.07 3.83 11.05
C ALA A 40 0.61 2.94 9.92
N GLN A 41 1.57 2.09 10.27
CA GLN A 41 2.11 1.09 9.35
C GLN A 41 1.02 0.12 8.87
N PHE A 42 0.16 -0.35 9.77
CA PHE A 42 -0.94 -1.25 9.42
C PHE A 42 -1.95 -0.60 8.48
N ALA A 43 -2.29 0.68 8.70
CA ALA A 43 -3.21 1.42 7.85
C ALA A 43 -2.68 1.53 6.41
N VAL A 44 -1.39 1.84 6.23
CA VAL A 44 -0.75 1.90 4.90
C VAL A 44 -0.61 0.50 4.28
N ALA A 45 -0.22 -0.51 5.07
CA ALA A 45 -0.15 -1.89 4.58
C ALA A 45 -1.51 -2.36 4.04
N LEU A 46 -2.60 -2.07 4.75
CA LEU A 46 -3.95 -2.40 4.28
C LEU A 46 -4.31 -1.71 2.95
N MET A 47 -3.89 -0.44 2.78
CA MET A 47 -4.04 0.26 1.50
C MET A 47 -3.32 -0.49 0.37
N LEU A 48 -2.04 -0.87 0.57
CA LEU A 48 -1.27 -1.62 -0.44
C LEU A 48 -1.89 -2.98 -0.75
N ILE A 49 -2.38 -3.69 0.26
CA ILE A 49 -3.07 -4.98 0.10
C ILE A 49 -4.34 -4.83 -0.75
N VAL A 50 -5.14 -3.79 -0.50
CA VAL A 50 -6.32 -3.49 -1.34
C VAL A 50 -5.90 -3.16 -2.77
N ILE A 51 -4.81 -2.42 -2.97
CA ILE A 51 -4.25 -2.16 -4.31
C ILE A 51 -3.87 -3.47 -5.02
N LEU A 52 -3.18 -4.40 -4.34
CA LEU A 52 -2.88 -5.73 -4.90
C LEU A 52 -4.15 -6.45 -5.39
N GLY A 53 -5.20 -6.46 -4.56
CA GLY A 53 -6.48 -7.08 -4.90
C GLY A 53 -7.16 -6.43 -6.12
N MET A 54 -7.18 -5.10 -6.19
CA MET A 54 -7.79 -4.36 -7.31
C MET A 54 -7.02 -4.52 -8.62
N GLU A 55 -5.68 -4.52 -8.54
CA GLU A 55 -4.77 -4.53 -9.69
C GLU A 55 -4.47 -5.95 -10.21
N ASN A 56 -4.81 -7.00 -9.47
CA ASN A 56 -4.65 -8.40 -9.86
C ASN A 56 -5.17 -8.69 -11.29
N GLN A 57 -6.31 -8.13 -11.69
CA GLN A 57 -6.85 -8.36 -13.04
C GLN A 57 -6.02 -7.72 -14.17
N ARG A 58 -5.22 -6.70 -13.85
CA ARG A 58 -4.31 -6.04 -14.79
C ARG A 58 -2.94 -6.70 -14.82
N ARG A 59 -2.33 -6.94 -13.65
CA ARG A 59 -0.91 -7.33 -13.54
C ARG A 59 -0.64 -8.72 -12.94
N GLY A 60 -1.69 -9.43 -12.49
CA GLY A 60 -1.55 -10.66 -11.73
C GLY A 60 -1.08 -10.42 -10.29
N LEU A 61 -1.00 -11.49 -9.49
CA LEU A 61 -0.42 -11.48 -8.13
C LEU A 61 0.90 -12.23 -8.04
N PHE A 62 1.14 -13.18 -8.95
CA PHE A 62 2.33 -14.03 -8.91
C PHE A 62 2.92 -14.17 -10.31
N PHE A 63 3.99 -13.43 -10.58
CA PHE A 63 4.72 -13.47 -11.84
C PHE A 63 3.85 -13.21 -13.07
N GLY A 64 2.86 -12.31 -12.96
CA GLY A 64 1.88 -12.03 -14.01
C GLY A 64 0.65 -12.95 -14.02
N LYS A 65 0.65 -14.04 -13.23
CA LYS A 65 -0.50 -14.94 -13.08
C LYS A 65 -1.60 -14.26 -12.29
N LYS A 66 -2.80 -14.21 -12.89
CA LYS A 66 -4.01 -13.66 -12.30
C LYS A 66 -4.69 -14.69 -11.40
N ILE A 67 -5.20 -14.23 -10.25
CA ILE A 67 -6.02 -15.04 -9.36
C ILE A 67 -7.50 -14.76 -9.63
N GLY A 68 -8.30 -15.83 -9.75
CA GLY A 68 -9.73 -15.77 -10.04
C GLY A 68 -10.59 -15.40 -8.82
N PHE A 69 -10.40 -14.21 -8.25
CA PHE A 69 -11.31 -13.71 -7.21
C PHE A 69 -12.72 -13.50 -7.77
N ARG A 70 -13.75 -13.69 -6.92
CA ARG A 70 -15.13 -13.41 -7.32
C ARG A 70 -15.26 -11.94 -7.71
N LYS A 71 -15.90 -11.65 -8.85
CA LYS A 71 -16.09 -10.29 -9.37
C LYS A 71 -16.61 -9.32 -8.29
N ALA A 72 -17.63 -9.73 -7.54
CA ALA A 72 -18.21 -8.91 -6.48
C ALA A 72 -17.25 -8.58 -5.31
N PHE A 73 -16.25 -9.43 -5.02
CA PHE A 73 -15.19 -9.09 -4.06
C PHE A 73 -14.32 -7.96 -4.61
N THR A 74 -13.82 -8.13 -5.84
CA THR A 74 -12.95 -7.14 -6.50
C THR A 74 -13.67 -5.81 -6.76
N ASP A 75 -14.96 -5.86 -7.09
CA ASP A 75 -15.82 -4.68 -7.23
C ASP A 75 -16.04 -3.99 -5.88
N GLY A 76 -16.17 -4.76 -4.80
CA GLY A 76 -16.23 -4.23 -3.43
C GLY A 76 -14.96 -3.44 -3.09
N LEU A 77 -13.78 -4.01 -3.35
CA LEU A 77 -12.51 -3.31 -3.17
C LEU A 77 -12.50 -1.98 -3.94
N ARG A 78 -12.86 -1.99 -5.23
CA ARG A 78 -12.91 -0.76 -6.05
C ARG A 78 -13.97 0.23 -5.60
N LYS A 79 -15.12 -0.22 -5.12
CA LYS A 79 -16.19 0.67 -4.68
C LYS A 79 -15.82 1.40 -3.38
N TYR A 80 -15.12 0.73 -2.47
CA TYR A 80 -14.85 1.25 -1.14
C TYR A 80 -13.40 1.72 -0.91
N HIS A 81 -12.48 1.51 -1.86
CA HIS A 81 -11.06 1.87 -1.69
C HIS A 81 -10.86 3.32 -1.23
N GLY A 82 -11.65 4.26 -1.75
CA GLY A 82 -11.55 5.68 -1.39
C GLY A 82 -11.68 5.93 0.11
N TYR A 83 -12.54 5.20 0.81
CA TYR A 83 -12.69 5.32 2.27
C TYR A 83 -11.48 4.78 3.02
N PHE A 84 -11.04 3.57 2.67
CA PHE A 84 -9.86 2.95 3.27
C PHE A 84 -8.59 3.77 3.04
N PHE A 85 -8.44 4.30 1.82
CA PHE A 85 -7.24 5.04 1.42
C PHE A 85 -7.23 6.42 2.06
N SER A 86 -8.39 7.10 2.11
CA SER A 86 -8.50 8.37 2.83
C SER A 86 -8.20 8.20 4.32
N PHE A 87 -8.73 7.15 4.97
CA PHE A 87 -8.39 6.85 6.36
C PHE A 87 -6.89 6.62 6.52
N ALA A 88 -6.29 5.72 5.73
CA ALA A 88 -4.88 5.39 5.85
C ALA A 88 -3.97 6.61 5.67
N VAL A 89 -4.23 7.40 4.63
CA VAL A 89 -3.39 8.54 4.26
C VAL A 89 -3.58 9.71 5.23
N ILE A 90 -4.81 10.02 5.65
CA ILE A 90 -5.06 11.09 6.64
C ILE A 90 -4.48 10.68 7.99
N TYR A 91 -4.68 9.42 8.40
CA TYR A 91 -4.15 8.91 9.65
C TYR A 91 -2.63 9.02 9.69
N THR A 92 -1.92 8.53 8.67
CA THR A 92 -0.45 8.61 8.64
C THR A 92 0.07 10.02 8.43
N PHE A 93 -0.66 10.85 7.67
CA PHE A 93 -0.33 12.25 7.50
C PHE A 93 -0.29 12.97 8.85
N TRP A 94 -1.27 12.77 9.72
CA TRP A 94 -1.31 13.39 11.06
C TRP A 94 -0.56 12.58 12.13
N PHE A 95 -0.08 11.37 11.81
CA PHE A 95 0.65 10.53 12.74
C PHE A 95 2.04 11.10 13.04
N HIS A 96 2.78 11.47 12.00
CA HIS A 96 4.15 11.96 12.15
C HIS A 96 4.19 13.49 12.20
N PRO A 97 5.05 14.08 13.05
CA PRO A 97 5.30 15.51 12.99
C PRO A 97 6.09 15.88 11.72
N MET A 98 5.87 17.08 11.17
CA MET A 98 6.57 17.60 9.98
C MET A 98 8.02 18.06 10.28
N VAL A 99 8.86 17.14 10.78
CA VAL A 99 10.27 17.42 11.12
C VAL A 99 11.16 17.18 9.89
N PRO A 100 12.16 18.03 9.60
CA PRO A 100 13.01 17.91 8.41
C PRO A 100 14.11 16.84 8.53
N THR A 101 13.73 15.58 8.84
CA THR A 101 14.66 14.44 8.71
C THR A 101 14.44 13.72 7.38
N TRP A 102 15.43 12.96 6.90
CA TRP A 102 15.33 12.25 5.62
C TRP A 102 14.15 11.29 5.52
N GLY A 103 13.87 10.53 6.60
CA GLY A 103 12.73 9.62 6.65
C GLY A 103 11.39 10.35 6.55
N HIS A 104 11.25 11.46 7.29
CA HIS A 104 10.06 12.30 7.23
C HIS A 104 9.91 12.97 5.87
N LEU A 105 10.98 13.54 5.30
CA LEU A 105 10.92 14.25 4.02
C LEU A 105 10.42 13.34 2.89
N ILE A 106 11.02 12.15 2.73
CA ILE A 106 10.60 11.18 1.71
C ILE A 106 9.17 10.70 1.98
N GLY A 107 8.83 10.47 3.25
CA GLY A 107 7.48 10.08 3.66
C GLY A 107 6.43 11.13 3.33
N PHE A 108 6.65 12.39 3.68
CA PHE A 108 5.74 13.48 3.38
C PHE A 108 5.62 13.73 1.89
N ILE A 109 6.70 13.68 1.11
CA ILE A 109 6.61 13.76 -0.35
C ILE A 109 5.67 12.66 -0.87
N HIS A 110 5.85 11.42 -0.42
CA HIS A 110 4.99 10.31 -0.84
C HIS A 110 3.52 10.53 -0.42
N VAL A 111 3.26 10.87 0.85
CA VAL A 111 1.91 11.12 1.37
C VAL A 111 1.23 12.28 0.64
N ILE A 112 1.94 13.39 0.37
CA ILE A 112 1.43 14.52 -0.41
C ILE A 112 0.98 14.07 -1.81
N LEU A 113 1.78 13.22 -2.48
CA LEU A 113 1.43 12.71 -3.80
C LEU A 113 0.20 11.78 -3.75
N VAL A 114 0.07 10.94 -2.71
CA VAL A 114 -1.11 10.08 -2.52
C VAL A 114 -2.37 10.90 -2.14
N MET A 115 -2.24 11.91 -1.29
CA MET A 115 -3.33 12.85 -1.00
C MET A 115 -3.77 13.58 -2.27
N THR A 116 -2.81 14.00 -3.10
CA THR A 116 -3.07 14.61 -4.40
C THR A 116 -3.81 13.63 -5.32
N GLN A 117 -3.41 12.36 -5.36
CA GLN A 117 -4.13 11.31 -6.08
C GLN A 117 -5.59 11.19 -5.63
N GLY A 118 -5.86 11.26 -4.33
CA GLY A 118 -7.22 11.31 -3.77
C GLY A 118 -8.02 12.52 -4.27
N SER A 119 -7.41 13.71 -4.27
CA SER A 119 -8.04 14.93 -4.79
C SER A 119 -8.40 14.86 -6.29
N LEU A 120 -7.66 14.07 -7.05
CA LEU A 120 -7.82 13.92 -8.50
C LEU A 120 -8.83 12.83 -8.91
N MET A 121 -9.59 12.25 -7.97
CA MET A 121 -10.52 11.11 -8.13
C MET A 121 -11.50 11.16 -9.33
N PHE A 122 -11.84 12.33 -9.86
CA PHE A 122 -12.72 12.49 -11.02
C PHE A 122 -12.00 12.79 -12.34
N LEU A 123 -10.67 12.78 -12.34
CA LEU A 123 -9.84 13.08 -13.50
C LEU A 123 -9.16 11.83 -14.06
N ARG A 124 -8.84 11.85 -15.36
CA ARG A 124 -8.17 10.74 -16.05
C ARG A 124 -6.81 10.37 -15.45
N VAL A 125 -6.13 11.34 -14.84
CA VAL A 125 -4.84 11.12 -14.16
C VAL A 125 -4.97 10.13 -12.99
N HIS A 126 -6.13 10.08 -12.32
CA HIS A 126 -6.36 9.12 -11.24
C HIS A 126 -6.29 7.66 -11.70
N LEU A 127 -6.61 7.41 -12.98
CA LEU A 127 -6.56 6.09 -13.61
C LEU A 127 -5.29 5.88 -14.45
N ASN A 128 -4.36 6.84 -14.45
CA ASN A 128 -3.14 6.73 -15.23
C ASN A 128 -2.20 5.69 -14.60
N LYS A 129 -1.91 4.62 -15.35
CA LYS A 129 -1.13 3.47 -14.87
C LYS A 129 0.31 3.83 -14.46
N ARG A 130 0.94 4.81 -15.13
CA ARG A 130 2.31 5.24 -14.81
C ARG A 130 2.32 6.06 -13.51
N TRP A 131 1.33 6.94 -13.36
CA TRP A 131 1.13 7.72 -12.14
C TRP A 131 0.81 6.82 -10.94
N MET A 132 -0.15 5.89 -11.07
CA MET A 132 -0.45 4.91 -10.01
C MET A 132 0.78 4.07 -9.66
N PHE A 133 1.53 3.59 -10.66
CA PHE A 133 2.76 2.85 -10.40
C PHE A 133 3.81 3.70 -9.67
N LEU A 134 3.99 4.97 -10.04
CA LEU A 134 4.89 5.88 -9.34
C LEU A 134 4.52 6.00 -7.86
N LEU A 135 3.23 6.20 -7.56
CA LEU A 135 2.76 6.25 -6.17
C LEU A 135 3.02 4.93 -5.43
N GLU A 136 2.74 3.80 -6.08
CA GLU A 136 2.96 2.50 -5.47
C GLU A 136 4.43 2.19 -5.20
N ILE A 137 5.34 2.52 -6.12
CA ILE A 137 6.76 2.16 -5.98
C ILE A 137 7.51 3.06 -5.01
N LEU A 138 7.02 4.30 -4.78
CA LEU A 138 7.61 5.23 -3.80
C LEU A 138 7.55 4.73 -2.36
N VAL A 139 6.72 3.71 -2.07
CA VAL A 139 6.75 3.03 -0.76
C VAL A 139 8.10 2.37 -0.48
N LEU A 140 8.77 1.83 -1.50
CA LEU A 140 10.04 1.10 -1.33
C LEU A 140 11.15 2.02 -0.78
N PRO A 141 11.52 3.13 -1.45
CA PRO A 141 12.55 4.02 -0.92
C PRO A 141 12.12 4.69 0.39
N HIS A 142 10.83 5.00 0.56
CA HIS A 142 10.33 5.55 1.83
C HIS A 142 10.52 4.56 2.99
N ALA A 143 10.03 3.34 2.84
CA ALA A 143 10.05 2.34 3.90
C ALA A 143 11.47 1.87 4.21
N PHE A 144 12.34 1.78 3.19
CA PHE A 144 13.76 1.56 3.39
C PHE A 144 14.39 2.67 4.22
N GLN A 145 14.15 3.94 3.87
CA GLN A 145 14.69 5.07 4.63
C GLN A 145 14.18 5.08 6.07
N VAL A 146 12.90 4.84 6.30
CA VAL A 146 12.34 4.75 7.65
C VAL A 146 13.02 3.64 8.44
N ALA A 147 13.19 2.46 7.85
CA ALA A 147 13.79 1.32 8.51
C ALA A 147 15.28 1.51 8.85
N LEU A 148 16.03 2.26 8.02
CA LEU A 148 17.41 2.67 8.34
C LEU A 148 17.49 3.60 9.55
N ASN A 149 16.43 4.36 9.83
CA ASN A 149 16.37 5.30 10.94
C ASN A 149 15.71 4.69 12.20
N GLN A 150 15.45 3.38 12.20
CA GLN A 150 14.95 2.64 13.36
C GLN A 150 16.08 1.88 14.06
N SER A 151 15.99 1.75 15.38
CA SER A 151 17.00 1.07 16.20
C SER A 151 17.01 -0.45 16.04
N SER A 152 15.94 -1.05 15.50
CA SER A 152 15.76 -2.51 15.43
C SER A 152 16.44 -3.20 14.25
N ASP A 153 17.25 -2.47 13.45
CA ASP A 153 17.97 -2.97 12.27
C ASP A 153 17.09 -3.85 11.34
N ILE A 154 15.91 -3.32 10.98
CA ILE A 154 14.90 -4.04 10.19
C ILE A 154 14.90 -3.66 8.71
N TRP A 155 15.91 -2.90 8.26
CA TRP A 155 15.97 -2.43 6.88
C TRP A 155 15.94 -3.54 5.82
N PRO A 156 16.53 -4.75 5.99
CA PRO A 156 16.47 -5.76 4.95
C PRO A 156 15.06 -6.30 4.77
N MET A 157 14.31 -6.47 5.86
CA MET A 157 12.91 -6.87 5.80
C MET A 157 12.09 -5.89 4.96
N PHE A 158 12.27 -4.59 5.17
CA PHE A 158 11.55 -3.55 4.44
C PHE A 158 12.00 -3.42 2.99
N PHE A 159 13.31 -3.32 2.76
CA PHE A 159 13.87 -3.19 1.42
C PHE A 159 13.57 -4.43 0.57
N PHE A 160 14.00 -5.62 1.01
CA PHE A 160 13.81 -6.84 0.23
C PHE A 160 12.35 -7.28 0.21
N GLY A 161 11.57 -7.03 1.26
CA GLY A 161 10.16 -7.34 1.28
C GLY A 161 9.36 -6.56 0.23
N PHE A 162 9.52 -5.22 0.17
CA PHE A 162 8.86 -4.41 -0.85
C PHE A 162 9.46 -4.63 -2.25
N ALA A 163 10.77 -4.84 -2.36
CA ALA A 163 11.38 -5.23 -3.63
C ALA A 163 10.83 -6.58 -4.13
N ALA A 164 10.58 -7.55 -3.25
CA ALA A 164 9.95 -8.81 -3.61
C ALA A 164 8.50 -8.62 -4.08
N ILE A 165 7.70 -7.77 -3.42
CA ILE A 165 6.36 -7.40 -3.93
C ILE A 165 6.44 -6.77 -5.32
N PHE A 166 7.41 -5.88 -5.54
CA PHE A 166 7.64 -5.28 -6.86
C PHE A 166 7.94 -6.36 -7.92
N LEU A 167 8.89 -7.25 -7.64
CA LEU A 167 9.33 -8.29 -8.55
C LEU A 167 8.23 -9.32 -8.85
N ILE A 168 7.55 -9.81 -7.81
CA ILE A 168 6.55 -10.88 -7.93
C ILE A 168 5.24 -10.34 -8.53
N THR A 169 4.85 -9.10 -8.21
CA THR A 169 3.54 -8.55 -8.59
C THR A 169 3.63 -7.34 -9.50
N GLN A 170 4.21 -6.24 -9.03
CA GLN A 170 3.99 -4.91 -9.64
C GLN A 170 4.64 -4.80 -11.02
N MET A 171 5.86 -5.33 -11.16
CA MET A 171 6.67 -5.29 -12.38
C MET A 171 5.95 -5.89 -13.60
N HIS A 172 5.12 -6.90 -13.40
CA HIS A 172 4.43 -7.62 -14.47
C HIS A 172 3.33 -6.79 -15.15
N GLY A 173 2.93 -5.67 -14.55
CA GLY A 173 1.99 -4.72 -15.15
C GLY A 173 2.65 -3.66 -16.03
N LEU A 174 3.99 -3.63 -16.14
CA LEU A 174 4.74 -2.55 -16.79
C LEU A 174 5.04 -2.80 -18.28
N GLY A 175 4.88 -4.04 -18.77
CA GLY A 175 5.22 -4.40 -20.14
C GLY A 175 6.74 -4.35 -20.43
N LEU A 176 7.58 -4.58 -19.41
CA LEU A 176 9.03 -4.58 -19.57
C LEU A 176 9.50 -5.68 -20.53
N LYS A 177 10.54 -5.37 -21.29
CA LYS A 177 11.28 -6.34 -22.11
C LYS A 177 11.87 -7.45 -21.20
N PRO A 178 12.02 -8.69 -21.69
CA PRO A 178 12.54 -9.80 -20.88
C PRO A 178 13.88 -9.49 -20.21
N TRP A 179 14.82 -8.88 -20.93
CA TRP A 179 16.14 -8.52 -20.38
C TRP A 179 16.04 -7.59 -19.16
N ALA A 180 15.11 -6.62 -19.18
CA ALA A 180 14.94 -5.68 -18.08
C ALA A 180 14.37 -6.39 -16.84
N ARG A 181 13.46 -7.35 -17.03
CA ARG A 181 12.98 -8.20 -15.93
C ARG A 181 14.10 -9.05 -15.36
N GLN A 182 14.94 -9.63 -16.21
CA GLN A 182 16.10 -10.42 -15.76
C GLN A 182 17.13 -9.56 -15.01
N LEU A 183 17.34 -8.32 -15.44
CA LEU A 183 18.17 -7.38 -14.70
C LEU A 183 17.63 -7.15 -13.29
N PHE A 184 16.32 -6.89 -13.13
CA PHE A 184 15.72 -6.73 -11.81
C PHE A 184 15.85 -7.99 -10.93
N TYR A 185 15.58 -9.18 -11.48
CA TYR A 185 15.76 -10.44 -10.74
C TYR A 185 17.23 -10.69 -10.36
N GLY A 186 18.15 -10.48 -11.29
CA GLY A 186 19.58 -10.65 -11.08
C GLY A 186 20.12 -9.69 -10.02
N SER A 187 19.79 -8.40 -10.12
CA SER A 187 20.18 -7.40 -9.13
C SER A 187 19.63 -7.71 -7.74
N PHE A 188 18.37 -8.15 -7.65
CA PHE A 188 17.78 -8.57 -6.38
C PHE A 188 18.51 -9.78 -5.78
N LEU A 189 18.75 -10.82 -6.59
CA LEU A 189 19.43 -12.03 -6.14
C LEU A 189 20.86 -11.73 -5.67
N VAL A 190 21.63 -10.98 -6.45
CA VAL A 190 23.01 -10.60 -6.10
C VAL A 190 23.04 -9.80 -4.81
N LEU A 191 22.17 -8.79 -4.67
CA LEU A 191 22.12 -7.95 -3.48
C LEU A 191 21.65 -8.75 -2.26
N MET A 192 20.67 -9.64 -2.41
CA MET A 192 20.20 -10.52 -1.35
C MET A 192 21.32 -11.47 -0.89
N LEU A 193 22.02 -12.11 -1.82
CA LEU A 193 23.15 -12.99 -1.50
C LEU A 193 24.26 -12.21 -0.79
N TYR A 194 24.61 -11.02 -1.27
CA TYR A 194 25.60 -10.18 -0.61
C TYR A 194 25.20 -9.87 0.84
N VAL A 195 23.95 -9.44 1.07
CA VAL A 195 23.50 -9.09 2.42
C VAL A 195 23.51 -10.30 3.36
N TYR A 196 22.94 -11.44 2.97
CA TYR A 196 22.79 -12.60 3.86
C TYR A 196 24.00 -13.57 3.89
N LEU A 197 25.03 -13.33 3.08
CA LEU A 197 26.29 -14.08 3.15
C LEU A 197 27.46 -13.25 3.67
N VAL A 198 27.40 -11.91 3.59
CA VAL A 198 28.52 -11.02 3.96
C VAL A 198 28.16 -10.09 5.12
N MET A 199 26.95 -9.54 5.15
CA MET A 199 26.56 -8.56 6.17
C MET A 199 25.72 -9.15 7.31
N ARG A 200 25.14 -10.32 7.08
CA ARG A 200 24.18 -10.99 7.96
C ARG A 200 24.34 -12.49 7.92
N GLU A 201 23.67 -13.16 8.85
CA GLU A 201 23.65 -14.61 8.91
C GLU A 201 22.65 -15.21 7.91
N PRO A 202 23.00 -16.32 7.23
CA PRO A 202 22.13 -16.93 6.21
C PRO A 202 20.72 -17.29 6.69
N TYR A 203 20.57 -17.66 7.97
CA TYR A 203 19.26 -18.04 8.54
C TYR A 203 18.28 -16.85 8.65
N GLN A 204 18.76 -15.61 8.56
CA GLN A 204 17.94 -14.40 8.61
C GLN A 204 17.22 -14.11 7.28
N VAL A 205 17.47 -14.89 6.22
CA VAL A 205 16.85 -14.73 4.90
C VAL A 205 15.30 -14.76 4.94
N ASN A 206 14.72 -15.28 6.02
CA ASN A 206 13.28 -15.24 6.24
C ASN A 206 12.70 -13.81 6.24
N GLU A 207 13.51 -12.79 6.56
CA GLU A 207 13.14 -11.36 6.50
C GLU A 207 12.60 -10.93 5.13
N VAL A 208 13.16 -11.48 4.05
CA VAL A 208 12.76 -11.19 2.66
C VAL A 208 11.29 -11.56 2.40
N LEU A 209 10.80 -12.60 3.08
CA LEU A 209 9.47 -13.15 2.85
C LEU A 209 8.39 -12.50 3.72
N ARG A 210 8.75 -11.78 4.79
CA ARG A 210 7.78 -11.33 5.81
C ARG A 210 6.71 -10.40 5.23
N ILE A 211 7.12 -9.34 4.51
CA ILE A 211 6.16 -8.39 3.91
C ILE A 211 5.32 -9.07 2.82
N PRO A 212 5.89 -9.76 1.82
CA PRO A 212 5.10 -10.48 0.82
C PRO A 212 4.11 -11.46 1.45
N LEU A 213 4.55 -12.25 2.43
CA LEU A 213 3.71 -13.22 3.10
C LEU A 213 2.53 -12.55 3.79
N ILE A 214 2.75 -11.48 4.54
CA ILE A 214 1.68 -10.73 5.22
C ILE A 214 0.71 -10.15 4.20
N GLU A 215 1.20 -9.46 3.16
CA GLU A 215 0.32 -8.80 2.20
C GLU A 215 -0.57 -9.79 1.43
N TYR A 216 0.02 -10.89 0.95
CA TYR A 216 -0.78 -11.93 0.27
C TYR A 216 -1.71 -12.63 1.25
N LEU A 217 -1.25 -13.02 2.42
CA LEU A 217 -2.07 -13.73 3.40
C LEU A 217 -3.30 -12.91 3.79
N VAL A 218 -3.13 -11.63 4.10
CA VAL A 218 -4.24 -10.74 4.44
C VAL A 218 -5.19 -10.58 3.26
N LEU A 219 -4.71 -10.44 2.02
CA LEU A 219 -5.58 -10.41 0.83
C LEU A 219 -6.44 -11.68 0.71
N TYR A 220 -5.84 -12.85 0.93
CA TYR A 220 -6.55 -14.13 0.90
C TYR A 220 -7.56 -14.25 2.05
N ILE A 221 -7.20 -13.82 3.26
CA ILE A 221 -8.10 -13.76 4.41
C ILE A 221 -9.31 -12.86 4.10
N MET A 222 -9.09 -11.67 3.54
CA MET A 222 -10.19 -10.77 3.13
C MET A 222 -11.13 -11.45 2.13
N ASN A 223 -10.59 -12.17 1.15
CA ASN A 223 -11.39 -12.94 0.20
C ASN A 223 -12.14 -14.10 0.89
N TRP A 224 -11.54 -14.81 1.85
CA TRP A 224 -12.20 -15.88 2.60
C TRP A 224 -13.32 -15.37 3.49
N ILE A 225 -13.13 -14.25 4.17
CA ILE A 225 -14.19 -13.58 4.96
C ILE A 225 -15.37 -13.22 4.04
N TYR A 226 -15.09 -12.63 2.87
CA TYR A 226 -16.12 -12.35 1.88
C TYR A 226 -16.87 -13.61 1.44
N LEU A 227 -16.16 -14.70 1.15
CA LEU A 227 -16.77 -15.97 0.75
C LEU A 227 -17.64 -16.58 1.86
N ALA A 228 -17.19 -16.51 3.11
CA ALA A 228 -17.95 -16.97 4.27
C ALA A 228 -19.24 -16.16 4.44
N GLY A 229 -19.16 -14.84 4.37
CA GLY A 229 -20.33 -13.95 4.43
C GLY A 229 -21.33 -14.20 3.29
N ALA A 230 -20.83 -14.37 2.06
CA ALA A 230 -21.68 -14.69 0.90
C ALA A 230 -22.39 -16.05 1.06
N ARG A 231 -21.69 -17.07 1.57
CA ARG A 231 -22.29 -18.38 1.88
C ARG A 231 -23.37 -18.26 2.95
N LEU A 232 -23.10 -17.56 4.05
CA LEU A 232 -24.07 -17.34 5.12
C LEU A 232 -25.33 -16.63 4.60
N ALA A 233 -25.17 -15.52 3.87
CA ALA A 233 -26.30 -14.78 3.29
C ALA A 233 -27.15 -15.64 2.34
N SER A 234 -26.50 -16.47 1.51
CA SER A 234 -27.23 -17.40 0.63
C SER A 234 -28.02 -18.48 1.39
N ARG A 235 -27.49 -18.98 2.52
CA ARG A 235 -28.19 -19.94 3.37
C ARG A 235 -29.41 -19.30 4.03
N VAL A 236 -29.24 -18.10 4.60
CA VAL A 236 -30.35 -17.34 5.21
C VAL A 236 -31.47 -17.10 4.21
N ARG A 237 -31.13 -16.68 2.98
CA ARG A 237 -32.11 -16.46 1.91
C ARG A 237 -32.87 -17.73 1.52
N ARG A 238 -32.20 -18.88 1.47
CA ARG A 238 -32.85 -20.18 1.18
C ARG A 238 -33.80 -20.60 2.29
N LEU A 239 -33.40 -20.46 3.55
CA LEU A 239 -34.25 -20.78 4.70
C LEU A 239 -35.49 -19.86 4.76
N SER A 240 -35.30 -18.57 4.50
CA SER A 240 -36.41 -17.60 4.47
C SER A 240 -37.41 -17.91 3.35
N ALA A 241 -36.92 -18.33 2.18
CA ALA A 241 -37.78 -18.73 1.08
C ALA A 241 -38.56 -20.02 1.37
N ALA A 242 -37.93 -21.00 2.04
CA ALA A 242 -38.58 -22.25 2.44
C ALA A 242 -39.61 -22.06 3.56
N ALA A 243 -39.43 -21.07 4.44
CA ALA A 243 -40.41 -20.73 5.48
C ALA A 243 -41.61 -19.94 4.93
N ALA A 244 -41.50 -19.38 3.73
CA ALA A 244 -42.55 -18.60 3.07
C ALA A 244 -43.37 -19.42 2.05
N SER A 245 -43.00 -20.69 1.81
CA SER A 245 -43.69 -21.67 0.97
C SER A 245 -44.48 -22.65 1.82
#